data_AF-A0A7K6LIC6-F1
#
_entry.id   AF-A0A7K6LIC6-F1
#
_cell.length_a   1.000
_cell.length_b   1.000
_cell.length_c   1.000
_cell.angle_alpha   90.00
_cell.angle_beta   90.00
_cell.angle_gamma   90.00
#
_symmetry.space_group_name_H-M   'P 1'
#
loop_
_entity.id
_entity.type
_entity.pdbx_description
1 polymer ?
#
loop_
_entity_poly.entity_id
_entity_poly.type
_entity_poly.pdbx_seq_one_letter_code
_entity_poly.pdbx_strand_id
1 'polypeptide(L)'
;ESIPMKSLNCYNDYSSQVTCTWMEHSEAHDLIGMILYQRDDSITGNKDMFCKRQTGNDLHEAPDMHVHWVCRNTTEFFGIGVDYTYGFRPNKVLQAELDVDLTQNVQPLPPQNLSVGSMTSGDFLLTWKTADGSQGLGNDLEFEVTYKREWESWEEAASLLLSNTTHCSLSHKDLVPGSSYVARVRARPGRASGFSGQYSEWSTEVSWKTPEGGLQPRNLRCLFNGGDRLTCSWEVKKVITTSVLFGLFFRATPASEEEECSPVHEKTLPHTPYVVQSCEIPVSNSSSQSQYHVSVRAKMEEKMIEAYKNIQVLPPANVSVTATDNQEYELRWKKHKLNYSFITQRYQVKYWENNRPEKVTYKVEES
;
A
#
# COMPACT_ATOMS: atom_id res chain seq x y z
N GLU A 1 -0.12 -3.02 40.33
CA GLU A 1 -0.31 -4.03 41.39
C GLU A 1 -0.94 -5.29 40.81
N SER A 2 -0.41 -6.47 41.15
CA SER A 2 -0.84 -7.77 40.60
C SER A 2 -2.19 -8.23 41.19
N ILE A 3 -2.87 -9.18 40.54
CA ILE A 3 -4.15 -9.74 41.03
C ILE A 3 -4.02 -10.34 42.44
N PRO A 4 -2.98 -11.16 42.75
CA PRO A 4 -2.75 -11.65 44.11
C PRO A 4 -2.65 -10.52 45.13
N MET A 5 -1.95 -9.44 44.81
CA MET A 5 -1.77 -8.34 45.75
C MET A 5 -3.05 -7.50 45.92
N LYS A 6 -3.76 -7.18 44.84
CA LYS A 6 -5.03 -6.43 44.91
C LYS A 6 -6.13 -7.18 45.67
N SER A 7 -6.14 -8.51 45.58
CA SER A 7 -7.14 -9.37 46.21
C SER A 7 -6.74 -9.84 47.60
N LEU A 8 -5.53 -9.53 48.06
CA LEU A 8 -5.04 -9.95 49.35
C LEU A 8 -5.80 -9.24 50.47
N ASN A 9 -6.45 -10.02 51.32
CA ASN A 9 -7.08 -9.55 52.54
C ASN A 9 -6.65 -10.44 53.70
N CYS A 10 -6.04 -9.85 54.73
CA CYS A 10 -5.54 -10.57 55.89
C CYS A 10 -6.22 -10.06 57.16
N TYR A 11 -6.63 -11.00 58.00
CA TYR A 11 -7.21 -10.74 59.32
C TYR A 11 -6.59 -11.69 60.34
N ASN A 12 -6.57 -11.27 61.60
CA ASN A 12 -6.00 -12.05 62.71
C ASN A 12 -6.99 -12.12 63.88
N ASP A 13 -6.82 -13.11 64.75
CA ASP A 13 -7.65 -13.33 65.93
C ASP A 13 -7.11 -12.65 67.20
N TYR A 14 -6.03 -11.87 67.05
CA TYR A 14 -5.27 -11.22 68.14
C TYR A 14 -4.80 -12.18 69.24
N SER A 15 -4.79 -13.49 68.98
CA SER A 15 -4.41 -14.53 69.92
C SER A 15 -3.17 -15.27 69.44
N SER A 16 -3.25 -15.87 68.25
CA SER A 16 -2.20 -16.73 67.72
C SER A 16 -2.32 -16.99 66.22
N GLN A 17 -3.44 -16.64 65.57
CA GLN A 17 -3.72 -17.02 64.18
C GLN A 17 -3.91 -15.81 63.27
N VAL A 18 -3.33 -15.93 62.07
CA VAL A 18 -3.53 -15.02 60.94
C VAL A 18 -4.12 -15.81 59.78
N THR A 19 -5.18 -15.30 59.19
CA THR A 19 -5.81 -15.84 57.97
C THR A 19 -5.77 -14.79 56.88
N CYS A 20 -5.24 -15.16 55.72
CA CYS A 20 -5.22 -14.34 54.53
C CYS A 20 -6.00 -15.03 53.40
N THR A 21 -6.76 -14.26 52.64
CA THR A 21 -7.42 -14.70 51.41
C THR A 21 -6.89 -13.91 50.23
N TRP A 22 -6.65 -14.57 49.11
CA TRP A 22 -6.23 -13.91 47.86
C TRP A 22 -6.65 -14.74 46.65
N MET A 23 -6.54 -14.15 45.46
CA MET A 23 -6.93 -14.74 44.19
C MET A 23 -5.79 -14.67 43.17
N GLU A 24 -5.70 -15.67 42.30
CA GLU A 24 -4.90 -15.62 41.08
C GLU A 24 -5.66 -16.14 39.87
N HIS A 25 -5.16 -15.82 38.69
CA HIS A 25 -5.72 -16.31 37.44
C HIS A 25 -5.42 -17.81 37.28
N SER A 26 -6.40 -18.61 36.87
CA SER A 26 -6.26 -20.07 36.70
C SER A 26 -5.15 -20.43 35.72
N GLU A 27 -5.12 -19.78 34.54
CA GLU A 27 -4.08 -20.04 33.54
C GLU A 27 -2.67 -19.66 34.02
N ALA A 28 -2.55 -18.61 34.84
CA ALA A 28 -1.27 -18.22 35.40
C ALA A 28 -0.80 -19.25 36.45
N HIS A 29 -1.72 -19.73 37.28
CA HIS A 29 -1.46 -20.79 38.26
C HIS A 29 -0.93 -22.07 37.61
N ASP A 30 -1.53 -22.48 36.48
CA ASP A 30 -1.10 -23.67 35.73
C ASP A 30 0.36 -23.57 35.25
N LEU A 31 0.87 -22.36 35.02
CA LEU A 31 2.24 -22.10 34.57
C LEU A 31 3.21 -21.88 35.74
N ILE A 32 2.80 -21.09 36.73
CA ILE A 32 3.62 -20.66 37.86
C ILE A 32 2.78 -20.55 39.14
N GLY A 33 3.23 -21.23 40.18
CA GLY A 33 2.60 -21.15 41.49
C GLY A 33 3.13 -19.94 42.27
N MET A 34 2.26 -19.25 42.97
CA MET A 34 2.63 -18.13 43.83
C MET A 34 2.64 -18.54 45.30
N ILE A 35 3.63 -18.07 46.04
CA ILE A 35 3.79 -18.29 47.48
C ILE A 35 3.56 -16.96 48.18
N LEU A 36 2.52 -16.91 49.03
CA LEU A 36 2.31 -15.80 49.96
C LEU A 36 3.26 -15.96 51.14
N TYR A 37 3.98 -14.90 51.48
CA TYR A 37 4.83 -14.85 52.68
C TYR A 37 4.48 -13.62 53.52
N GLN A 38 4.69 -13.76 54.82
CA GLN A 38 4.60 -12.70 55.82
C GLN A 38 6.01 -12.32 56.26
N ARG A 39 6.26 -11.02 56.39
CA ARG A 39 7.48 -10.46 56.95
C ARG A 39 7.11 -9.64 58.18
N ASP A 40 7.85 -9.88 59.25
CA ASP A 40 7.76 -9.15 60.51
C ASP A 40 9.01 -8.27 60.61
N ASP A 41 8.86 -6.98 60.89
CA ASP A 41 9.97 -6.04 60.98
C ASP A 41 10.93 -6.36 62.14
N SER A 42 10.49 -7.16 63.11
CA SER A 42 11.29 -7.58 64.27
C SER A 42 12.10 -8.87 64.07
N ILE A 43 11.82 -9.66 63.03
CA ILE A 43 12.46 -10.96 62.77
C ILE A 43 13.14 -10.98 61.40
N THR A 44 14.41 -11.37 61.35
CA THR A 44 15.16 -11.56 60.10
C THR A 44 14.70 -12.83 59.36
N GLY A 45 13.60 -12.73 58.60
CA GLY A 45 13.15 -13.82 57.72
C GLY A 45 11.73 -13.64 57.16
N ASN A 46 11.51 -14.11 55.93
CA ASN A 46 10.17 -14.23 55.36
C ASN A 46 9.56 -15.57 55.79
N LYS A 47 8.37 -15.54 56.39
CA LYS A 47 7.63 -16.73 56.80
C LYS A 47 6.57 -17.06 55.75
N ASP A 48 6.73 -18.18 55.06
CA ASP A 48 5.74 -18.64 54.06
C ASP A 48 4.42 -18.98 54.75
N MET A 49 3.32 -18.55 54.15
CA MET A 49 1.96 -18.83 54.62
C MET A 49 1.49 -20.18 54.07
N PHE A 50 0.81 -20.98 54.90
CA PHE A 50 0.26 -22.27 54.44
C PHE A 50 -1.08 -22.06 53.73
N CYS A 51 -1.04 -22.04 52.41
CA CYS A 51 -2.19 -21.80 51.54
C CYS A 51 -2.88 -23.09 51.11
N LYS A 52 -4.22 -23.11 51.14
CA LYS A 52 -5.06 -24.16 50.56
C LYS A 52 -6.05 -23.54 49.58
N ARG A 53 -6.27 -24.21 48.46
CA ARG A 53 -7.28 -23.81 47.47
C ARG A 53 -8.66 -23.93 48.11
N GLN A 54 -9.47 -22.88 47.98
CA GLN A 54 -10.85 -22.90 48.41
C GLN A 54 -11.69 -23.63 47.35
N THR A 55 -12.14 -24.85 47.67
CA THR A 55 -13.07 -25.61 46.83
C THR A 55 -14.50 -25.18 47.14
N GLY A 56 -15.22 -24.71 46.12
CA GLY A 56 -16.50 -24.03 46.25
C GLY A 56 -17.57 -24.84 46.98
N ASN A 57 -18.06 -24.28 48.09
CA ASN A 57 -19.44 -24.46 48.54
C ASN A 57 -20.02 -23.20 49.21
N ASP A 58 -19.32 -22.05 49.24
CA ASP A 58 -19.78 -20.87 50.00
C ASP A 58 -19.61 -19.50 49.31
N LEU A 59 -19.35 -19.43 48.01
CA LEU A 59 -19.30 -18.15 47.29
C LEU A 59 -20.01 -18.26 45.93
N HIS A 60 -21.27 -17.82 45.90
CA HIS A 60 -21.86 -17.29 44.67
C HIS A 60 -21.11 -15.99 44.31
N GLU A 61 -20.75 -15.80 43.03
CA GLU A 61 -20.15 -14.57 42.43
C GLU A 61 -18.63 -14.50 42.22
N ALA A 62 -17.90 -15.61 42.09
CA ALA A 62 -16.57 -15.56 41.45
C ALA A 62 -16.63 -16.09 40.01
N PRO A 63 -16.12 -15.36 38.99
CA PRO A 63 -15.98 -15.91 37.65
C PRO A 63 -15.05 -17.13 37.68
N ASP A 64 -15.40 -18.19 36.95
CA ASP A 64 -14.71 -19.50 36.81
C ASP A 64 -13.21 -19.44 36.42
N MET A 65 -12.65 -18.24 36.30
CA MET A 65 -11.33 -17.91 35.78
C MET A 65 -10.29 -17.64 36.88
N HIS A 66 -10.70 -17.52 38.14
CA HIS A 66 -9.79 -17.22 39.27
C HIS A 66 -9.78 -18.35 40.31
N VAL A 67 -8.58 -18.67 40.80
CA VAL A 67 -8.35 -19.61 41.90
C VAL A 67 -8.29 -18.82 43.21
N HIS A 68 -9.14 -19.20 44.15
CA HIS A 68 -9.19 -18.61 45.48
C HIS A 68 -8.32 -19.40 46.46
N TRP A 69 -7.51 -18.69 47.22
CA TRP A 69 -6.60 -19.24 48.20
C TRP A 69 -6.93 -18.72 49.60
N VAL A 70 -6.96 -19.65 50.55
CA VAL A 70 -7.04 -19.34 51.99
C VAL A 70 -5.76 -19.81 52.63
N CYS A 71 -5.01 -18.88 53.19
CA CYS A 71 -3.72 -19.14 53.83
C CYS A 71 -3.79 -18.88 55.31
N ARG A 72 -3.21 -19.79 56.11
CA ARG A 72 -3.18 -19.67 57.57
C ARG A 72 -1.75 -19.77 58.07
N ASN A 73 -1.47 -19.00 59.11
CA ASN A 73 -0.20 -19.05 59.81
C ASN A 73 -0.41 -18.72 61.29
N THR A 74 0.53 -19.13 62.13
CA THR A 74 0.56 -18.75 63.53
C THR A 74 1.59 -17.65 63.78
N THR A 75 1.23 -16.69 64.63
CA THR A 75 2.08 -15.57 65.01
C THR A 75 2.10 -15.47 66.53
N GLU A 76 3.28 -15.25 67.11
CA GLU A 76 3.49 -15.34 68.57
C GLU A 76 3.17 -14.05 69.33
N PHE A 77 3.11 -12.92 68.62
CA PHE A 77 2.92 -11.61 69.23
C PHE A 77 1.94 -10.77 68.42
N PHE A 78 1.04 -10.08 69.11
CA PHE A 78 0.20 -9.03 68.53
C PHE A 78 0.28 -7.81 69.44
N GLY A 79 0.44 -6.64 68.86
CA GLY A 79 0.59 -5.41 69.62
C GLY A 79 0.18 -4.19 68.80
N ILE A 80 -0.17 -3.11 69.49
CA ILE A 80 -0.42 -1.82 68.84
C ILE A 80 0.93 -1.29 68.34
N GLY A 81 0.99 -0.92 67.05
CA GLY A 81 2.22 -0.48 66.40
C GLY A 81 3.12 -1.61 65.87
N VAL A 82 2.60 -2.85 65.82
CA VAL A 82 3.25 -3.96 65.12
C VAL A 82 2.68 -4.05 63.72
N ASP A 83 3.54 -3.92 62.72
CA ASP A 83 3.15 -4.02 61.31
C ASP A 83 3.66 -5.33 60.70
N TYR A 84 2.78 -5.98 59.92
CA TYR A 84 3.13 -7.16 59.13
C TYR A 84 3.10 -6.80 57.65
N THR A 85 4.22 -7.03 56.97
CA THR A 85 4.30 -6.86 55.51
C THR A 85 4.02 -8.19 54.83
N TYR A 86 3.08 -8.22 53.89
CA TYR A 86 2.80 -9.42 53.09
C TYR A 86 3.34 -9.24 51.67
N GLY A 87 3.87 -10.32 51.11
CA GLY A 87 4.41 -10.32 49.76
C GLY A 87 4.16 -11.64 49.06
N PHE A 88 4.28 -11.62 47.73
CA PHE A 88 4.22 -12.81 46.92
C PHE A 88 5.56 -13.07 46.24
N ARG A 89 5.93 -14.33 46.13
CA ARG A 89 7.06 -14.76 45.30
C ARG A 89 6.66 -15.97 44.45
N PRO A 90 7.14 -16.07 43.20
CA PRO A 90 6.93 -17.26 42.41
C PRO A 90 7.68 -18.45 43.03
N ASN A 91 7.12 -19.66 42.86
CA ASN A 91 7.75 -20.90 43.33
C ASN A 91 8.91 -21.38 42.43
N LYS A 92 9.13 -20.70 41.31
CA LYS A 92 10.29 -20.89 40.42
C LYS A 92 11.01 -19.57 40.24
N VAL A 93 12.30 -19.62 40.00
CA VAL A 93 13.10 -18.45 39.64
C VAL A 93 12.78 -18.08 38.19
N LEU A 94 12.27 -16.86 37.98
CA LEU A 94 12.02 -16.29 36.66
C LEU A 94 13.02 -15.16 36.44
N GLN A 95 14.14 -15.48 35.80
CA GLN A 95 15.26 -14.58 35.63
C GLN A 95 15.90 -14.79 34.26
N ALA A 96 16.34 -13.70 33.65
CA ALA A 96 17.14 -13.71 32.44
C ALA A 96 18.35 -12.80 32.65
N GLU A 97 19.53 -13.30 32.31
CA GLU A 97 20.80 -12.58 32.41
C GLU A 97 21.48 -12.61 31.05
N LEU A 98 22.17 -11.51 30.71
CA LEU A 98 22.88 -11.38 29.46
C LEU A 98 24.11 -10.50 29.65
N ASP A 99 25.28 -11.04 29.33
CA ASP A 99 26.51 -10.26 29.20
C ASP A 99 26.49 -9.53 27.86
N VAL A 100 26.47 -8.19 27.89
CA VAL A 100 26.38 -7.35 26.70
C VAL A 100 27.75 -6.77 26.37
N ASP A 101 28.35 -7.22 25.27
CA ASP A 101 29.53 -6.59 24.69
C ASP A 101 29.11 -5.32 23.92
N LEU A 102 29.53 -4.16 24.43
CA LEU A 102 29.22 -2.86 23.86
C LEU A 102 29.82 -2.64 22.46
N THR A 103 30.84 -3.42 22.07
CA THR A 103 31.44 -3.34 20.72
C THR A 103 30.71 -4.20 19.70
N GLN A 104 30.01 -5.25 20.14
CA GLN A 104 29.33 -6.21 19.26
C GLN A 104 27.80 -6.04 19.21
N ASN A 105 27.23 -5.23 20.09
CA ASN A 105 25.79 -4.98 20.18
C ASN A 105 25.46 -3.51 19.94
N VAL A 106 26.08 -2.91 18.93
CA VAL A 106 25.89 -1.49 18.60
C VAL A 106 24.65 -1.32 17.71
N GLN A 107 23.72 -0.49 18.15
CA GLN A 107 22.65 0.03 17.30
C GLN A 107 22.81 1.56 17.18
N PRO A 108 23.28 2.08 16.03
CA PRO A 108 23.41 3.53 15.84
C PRO A 108 22.06 4.24 15.91
N LEU A 109 22.10 5.55 16.16
CA LEU A 109 20.91 6.40 16.06
C LEU A 109 20.57 6.67 14.58
N PRO A 110 19.28 6.85 14.24
CA PRO A 110 18.86 7.14 12.88
C PRO A 110 19.51 8.42 12.35
N PRO A 111 19.97 8.45 11.08
CA PRO A 111 20.46 9.65 10.43
C PRO A 111 19.43 10.79 10.48
N GLN A 112 19.91 12.02 10.61
CA GLN A 112 19.09 13.22 10.79
C GLN A 112 19.26 14.19 9.62
N ASN A 113 18.31 15.12 9.47
CA ASN A 113 18.37 16.20 8.47
C ASN A 113 18.56 15.69 7.03
N LEU A 114 17.89 14.59 6.67
CA LEU A 114 17.88 14.09 5.30
C LEU A 114 17.22 15.15 4.39
N SER A 115 17.94 15.56 3.35
CA SER A 115 17.50 16.57 2.39
C SER A 115 17.93 16.22 0.98
N VAL A 116 17.20 16.77 -0.01
CA VAL A 116 17.47 16.56 -1.44
C VAL A 116 17.73 17.92 -2.08
N GLY A 117 18.86 18.02 -2.81
CA GLY A 117 19.20 19.16 -3.66
C GLY A 117 19.29 18.75 -5.13
N SER A 118 18.78 19.58 -6.04
CA SER A 118 18.97 19.38 -7.47
C SER A 118 20.32 19.92 -7.93
N MET A 119 21.07 19.13 -8.68
CA MET A 119 22.34 19.54 -9.28
C MET A 119 22.13 20.19 -10.66
N THR A 120 23.12 20.97 -11.11
CA THR A 120 23.13 21.56 -12.46
C THR A 120 23.18 20.51 -13.57
N SER A 121 23.67 19.29 -13.27
CA SER A 121 23.65 18.14 -14.18
C SER A 121 22.25 17.54 -14.39
N GLY A 122 21.26 17.92 -13.57
CA GLY A 122 19.95 17.29 -13.50
C GLY A 122 19.83 16.15 -12.48
N ASP A 123 20.96 15.71 -11.92
CA ASP A 123 21.00 14.67 -10.87
C ASP A 123 20.51 15.22 -9.51
N PHE A 124 20.24 14.31 -8.58
CA PHE A 124 19.75 14.64 -7.24
C PHE A 124 20.78 14.29 -6.17
N LEU A 125 21.21 15.29 -5.40
CA LEU A 125 22.10 15.11 -4.25
C LEU A 125 21.28 14.90 -2.98
N LEU A 126 21.35 13.73 -2.40
CA LEU A 126 20.85 13.46 -1.06
C LEU A 126 21.96 13.75 -0.05
N THR A 127 21.63 14.47 1.01
CA THR A 127 22.55 14.74 2.13
C THR A 127 21.86 14.49 3.46
N TRP A 128 22.60 13.98 4.44
CA TRP A 128 22.12 13.76 5.80
C TRP A 128 23.24 14.08 6.81
N LYS A 129 22.91 14.02 8.09
CA LYS A 129 23.87 14.12 9.19
C LYS A 129 23.82 12.86 10.04
N THR A 130 24.98 12.39 10.49
CA THR A 130 25.07 11.42 11.58
C THR A 130 24.48 12.04 12.83
N ALA A 131 23.65 11.31 13.56
CA ALA A 131 23.09 11.78 14.82
C ALA A 131 24.19 12.06 15.84
N ASP A 132 24.00 13.10 16.66
CA ASP A 132 25.01 13.59 17.61
C ASP A 132 25.51 12.49 18.57
N GLY A 133 24.61 11.61 19.05
CA GLY A 133 24.96 10.47 19.91
C GLY A 133 25.73 9.33 19.22
N SER A 134 25.85 9.36 17.89
CA SER A 134 26.60 8.36 17.10
C SER A 134 27.86 8.95 16.44
N GLN A 135 28.21 10.20 16.73
CA GLN A 135 29.43 10.82 16.20
C GLN A 135 30.71 10.11 16.64
N GLY A 136 30.70 9.44 17.81
CA GLY A 136 31.83 8.64 18.29
C GLY A 136 32.18 7.44 17.40
N LEU A 137 31.24 6.99 16.54
CA LEU A 137 31.48 5.95 15.54
C LEU A 137 32.10 6.52 14.25
N GLY A 138 32.06 7.84 14.03
CA GLY A 138 32.77 8.52 12.93
C GLY A 138 32.69 7.80 11.57
N ASN A 139 33.86 7.38 11.07
CA ASN A 139 34.04 6.72 9.77
C ASN A 139 33.72 5.21 9.81
N ASP A 140 33.41 4.67 10.98
CA ASP A 140 33.02 3.27 11.19
C ASP A 140 31.55 3.01 10.85
N LEU A 141 30.87 3.96 10.21
CA LEU A 141 29.47 3.82 9.78
C LEU A 141 29.35 3.54 8.28
N GLU A 142 28.49 2.58 7.98
CA GLU A 142 27.90 2.39 6.66
C GLU A 142 26.45 2.90 6.69
N PHE A 143 26.04 3.54 5.59
CA PHE A 143 24.71 4.07 5.40
C PHE A 143 24.02 3.31 4.27
N GLU A 144 22.78 2.91 4.52
CA GLU A 144 21.91 2.37 3.49
C GLU A 144 20.87 3.42 3.13
N VAL A 145 20.92 3.87 1.88
CA VAL A 145 19.94 4.77 1.30
C VAL A 145 18.96 3.93 0.50
N THR A 146 17.68 4.01 0.84
CA THR A 146 16.61 3.36 0.06
C THR A 146 15.71 4.41 -0.53
N TYR A 147 15.32 4.23 -1.79
CA TYR A 147 14.43 5.15 -2.48
C TYR A 147 13.48 4.41 -3.42
N LYS A 148 12.29 4.97 -3.57
CA LYS A 148 11.22 4.43 -4.40
C LYS A 148 10.34 5.56 -4.91
N ARG A 149 9.50 5.25 -5.88
CA ARG A 149 8.39 6.15 -6.22
C ARG A 149 7.35 6.12 -5.11
N GLU A 150 6.65 7.22 -4.93
CA GLU A 150 5.71 7.41 -3.83
C GLU A 150 4.66 6.29 -3.75
N TRP A 151 4.17 5.82 -4.90
CA TRP A 151 3.17 4.76 -5.01
C TRP A 151 3.73 3.32 -4.92
N GLU A 152 5.05 3.13 -5.02
CA GLU A 152 5.68 1.80 -4.96
C GLU A 152 5.75 1.28 -3.53
N SER A 153 5.92 -0.03 -3.38
CA SER A 153 6.16 -0.68 -2.10
C SER A 153 7.61 -0.48 -1.64
N TRP A 154 7.89 -0.58 -0.34
CA TRP A 154 9.27 -0.50 0.16
C TRP A 154 10.06 -1.80 -0.09
N GLU A 155 9.38 -2.91 -0.34
CA GLU A 155 9.99 -4.20 -0.71
C GLU A 155 10.65 -4.15 -2.09
N GLU A 156 10.13 -3.33 -3.00
CA GLU A 156 10.64 -3.15 -4.37
C GLU A 156 11.58 -1.95 -4.51
N ALA A 157 11.90 -1.27 -3.40
CA ALA A 157 12.73 -0.06 -3.41
C ALA A 157 14.16 -0.35 -3.86
N ALA A 158 14.77 0.64 -4.52
CA ALA A 158 16.18 0.60 -4.83
C ALA A 158 16.99 0.93 -3.57
N SER A 159 18.07 0.19 -3.34
CA SER A 159 18.94 0.34 -2.18
C SER A 159 20.38 0.61 -2.60
N LEU A 160 21.03 1.55 -1.93
CA LEU A 160 22.43 1.90 -2.10
C LEU A 160 23.13 1.78 -0.75
N LEU A 161 24.18 0.96 -0.70
CA LEU A 161 25.05 0.85 0.48
C LEU A 161 26.29 1.73 0.28
N LEU A 162 26.55 2.61 1.24
CA LEU A 162 27.57 3.63 1.16
C LEU A 162 28.43 3.59 2.42
N SER A 163 29.74 3.68 2.28
CA SER A 163 30.68 3.65 3.41
C SER A 163 31.26 5.04 3.63
N ASN A 164 31.34 5.48 4.89
CA ASN A 164 32.03 6.72 5.28
C ASN A 164 31.63 7.97 4.47
N THR A 165 30.34 8.13 4.20
CA THR A 165 29.80 9.32 3.53
C THR A 165 28.44 9.68 4.10
N THR A 166 28.13 10.97 4.08
CA THR A 166 26.84 11.53 4.51
C THR A 166 26.04 12.11 3.34
N HIS A 167 26.42 11.75 2.11
CA HIS A 167 25.74 12.18 0.90
C HIS A 167 25.81 11.13 -0.20
N CYS A 168 24.85 11.16 -1.12
CA CYS A 168 24.88 10.38 -2.35
C CYS A 168 24.22 11.12 -3.50
N SER A 169 24.68 10.85 -4.73
CA SER A 169 24.08 11.39 -5.94
C SER A 169 23.25 10.31 -6.62
N LEU A 170 21.99 10.61 -6.90
CA LEU A 170 21.09 9.78 -7.70
C LEU A 170 21.07 10.31 -9.13
N SER A 171 21.44 9.47 -10.09
CA SER A 171 21.46 9.90 -11.49
C SER A 171 20.04 10.09 -12.01
N HIS A 172 19.80 11.20 -12.71
CA HIS A 172 18.51 11.44 -13.37
C HIS A 172 18.15 10.37 -14.41
N LYS A 173 19.12 9.61 -14.91
CA LYS A 173 18.91 8.52 -15.89
C LYS A 173 18.26 7.28 -15.28
N ASP A 174 18.49 7.07 -13.98
CA ASP A 174 17.96 5.91 -13.25
C ASP A 174 16.56 6.21 -12.67
N LEU A 175 16.14 7.48 -12.73
CA LEU A 175 14.85 7.94 -12.23
C LEU A 175 13.86 8.15 -13.38
N VAL A 176 12.60 7.82 -13.14
CA VAL A 176 11.52 8.02 -14.11
C VAL A 176 11.12 9.51 -14.11
N PRO A 177 11.25 10.25 -15.24
CA PRO A 177 10.88 11.67 -15.32
C PRO A 177 9.40 11.88 -15.04
N GLY A 178 9.01 12.98 -14.38
CA GLY A 178 7.62 13.29 -14.00
C GLY A 178 7.04 12.40 -12.90
N SER A 179 7.88 11.94 -11.96
CA SER A 179 7.49 11.07 -10.85
C SER A 179 7.83 11.70 -9.51
N SER A 180 6.98 11.44 -8.51
CA SER A 180 7.30 11.70 -7.10
C SER A 180 8.10 10.53 -6.54
N TYR A 181 9.24 10.83 -5.93
CA TYR A 181 10.10 9.88 -5.25
C TYR A 181 10.16 10.19 -3.76
N VAL A 182 10.39 9.15 -2.97
CA VAL A 182 10.65 9.21 -1.53
C VAL A 182 11.91 8.41 -1.22
N ALA A 183 12.73 8.91 -0.30
CA ALA A 183 13.92 8.23 0.20
C ALA A 183 14.00 8.27 1.71
N ARG A 184 14.70 7.28 2.27
CA ARG A 184 15.06 7.18 3.68
C ARG A 184 16.43 6.56 3.82
N VAL A 185 17.12 6.89 4.92
CA VAL A 185 18.49 6.44 5.19
C VAL A 185 18.56 5.83 6.57
N ARG A 186 19.31 4.76 6.73
CA ARG A 186 19.66 4.19 8.04
C ARG A 186 21.15 3.88 8.11
N ALA A 187 21.69 3.82 9.31
CA ALA A 187 23.11 3.58 9.57
C ALA A 187 23.32 2.20 10.18
N ARG A 188 24.51 1.65 10.01
CA ARG A 188 24.99 0.43 10.70
C ARG A 188 26.49 0.53 10.95
N PRO A 189 27.03 -0.22 11.91
CA PRO A 189 28.47 -0.42 11.98
C PRO A 189 29.02 -0.98 10.66
N GLY A 190 30.10 -0.39 10.18
CA GLY A 190 30.75 -0.75 8.93
C GLY A 190 31.42 -2.11 9.04
N ARG A 191 31.43 -2.87 7.94
CA ARG A 191 31.96 -4.24 7.94
C ARG A 191 33.45 -4.32 8.29
N ALA A 192 34.19 -3.26 7.98
CA ALA A 192 35.61 -3.15 8.26
C ALA A 192 35.91 -2.46 9.61
N SER A 193 34.88 -2.09 10.37
CA SER A 193 35.05 -1.49 11.69
C SER A 193 35.31 -2.55 12.76
N GLY A 194 35.83 -2.14 13.92
CA GLY A 194 35.91 -2.98 15.11
C GLY A 194 34.55 -3.20 15.80
N PHE A 195 33.48 -2.59 15.28
CA PHE A 195 32.14 -2.63 15.84
C PHE A 195 31.23 -3.54 15.02
N SER A 196 30.32 -4.24 15.70
CA SER A 196 29.25 -4.98 15.05
C SER A 196 27.90 -4.72 15.74
N GLY A 197 26.82 -5.04 15.03
CA GLY A 197 25.48 -4.85 15.53
C GLY A 197 24.46 -4.64 14.43
N GLN A 198 23.37 -3.96 14.78
CA GLN A 198 22.19 -3.85 13.93
C GLN A 198 22.13 -2.49 13.21
N TYR A 199 21.24 -2.43 12.23
CA TYR A 199 20.88 -1.16 11.63
C TYR A 199 20.14 -0.28 12.66
N SER A 200 20.35 1.02 12.54
CA SER A 200 19.49 2.01 13.15
C SER A 200 18.07 1.89 12.60
N GLU A 201 17.13 2.51 13.32
CA GLU A 201 15.86 2.88 12.72
C GLU A 201 16.07 3.75 11.46
N TRP A 202 15.05 3.83 10.62
CA TRP A 202 15.07 4.69 9.45
C TRP A 202 15.03 6.17 9.85
N SER A 203 15.70 7.01 9.07
CA SER A 203 15.51 8.46 9.12
C SER A 203 14.07 8.83 8.75
N THR A 204 13.70 10.08 9.05
CA THR A 204 12.52 10.69 8.44
C THR A 204 12.64 10.65 6.92
N GLU A 205 11.54 10.37 6.25
CA GLU A 205 11.48 10.30 4.79
C GLU A 205 11.63 11.69 4.17
N VAL A 206 12.28 11.76 3.01
CA VAL A 206 12.34 12.96 2.18
C VAL A 206 11.72 12.69 0.82
N SER A 207 10.93 13.63 0.32
CA SER A 207 10.27 13.53 -0.98
C SER A 207 10.81 14.55 -1.97
N TRP A 208 10.92 14.17 -3.24
CA TRP A 208 11.23 15.09 -4.35
C TRP A 208 10.49 14.69 -5.62
N LYS A 209 10.47 15.58 -6.60
CA LYS A 209 9.87 15.32 -7.91
C LYS A 209 10.94 15.40 -9.00
N THR A 210 10.92 14.45 -9.91
CA THR A 210 11.75 14.52 -11.12
C THR A 210 11.13 15.51 -12.11
N PRO A 211 11.94 16.16 -12.98
CA PRO A 211 11.42 17.08 -13.99
C PRO A 211 10.36 16.42 -14.86
N GLU A 212 9.35 17.19 -15.29
CA GLU A 212 8.27 16.69 -16.14
C GLU A 212 8.82 16.00 -17.39
N GLY A 213 8.34 14.78 -17.64
CA GLY A 213 8.60 14.09 -18.88
C GLY A 213 7.77 14.66 -20.04
N GLY A 214 8.19 14.34 -21.26
CA GLY A 214 7.40 14.62 -22.46
C GLY A 214 6.11 13.81 -22.54
N LEU A 215 5.47 13.85 -23.71
CA LEU A 215 4.25 13.08 -24.01
C LEU A 215 4.55 11.62 -24.41
N GLN A 216 5.81 11.27 -24.56
CA GLN A 216 6.23 9.93 -24.98
C GLN A 216 5.98 8.89 -23.87
N PRO A 217 5.67 7.63 -24.23
CA PRO A 217 5.66 6.53 -23.28
C PRO A 217 6.99 6.46 -22.53
N ARG A 218 6.93 6.23 -21.22
CA ARG A 218 8.12 6.18 -20.35
C ARG A 218 8.19 4.85 -19.62
N ASN A 219 9.37 4.58 -19.04
CA ASN A 219 9.62 3.41 -18.20
C ASN A 219 9.23 2.07 -18.88
N LEU A 220 9.53 1.92 -20.18
CA LEU A 220 9.33 0.66 -20.89
C LEU A 220 10.27 -0.40 -20.30
N ARG A 221 9.70 -1.46 -19.72
CA ARG A 221 10.43 -2.59 -19.14
C ARG A 221 9.84 -3.89 -19.61
N CYS A 222 10.69 -4.83 -19.99
CA CYS A 222 10.30 -6.18 -20.38
C CYS A 222 11.03 -7.21 -19.52
N LEU A 223 10.28 -8.16 -18.96
CA LEU A 223 10.80 -9.22 -18.09
C LEU A 223 10.45 -10.58 -18.70
N PHE A 224 11.46 -11.36 -19.02
CA PHE A 224 11.30 -12.73 -19.50
C PHE A 224 11.20 -13.69 -18.32
N ASN A 225 10.19 -14.55 -18.30
CA ASN A 225 9.97 -15.52 -17.22
C ASN A 225 10.93 -16.73 -17.26
N GLY A 226 11.82 -16.81 -18.25
CA GLY A 226 12.73 -17.94 -18.44
C GLY A 226 12.11 -19.14 -19.17
N GLY A 227 10.81 -19.10 -19.46
CA GLY A 227 10.08 -20.15 -20.17
C GLY A 227 9.59 -19.66 -21.52
N ASP A 228 8.39 -19.12 -21.53
CA ASP A 228 7.57 -18.91 -22.72
C ASP A 228 6.90 -17.52 -22.76
N ARG A 229 7.18 -16.63 -21.81
CA ARG A 229 6.48 -15.35 -21.68
C ARG A 229 7.42 -14.19 -21.41
N LEU A 230 7.36 -13.20 -22.28
CA LEU A 230 8.01 -11.90 -22.11
C LEU A 230 6.94 -10.87 -21.75
N THR A 231 6.95 -10.42 -20.50
CA THR A 231 5.97 -9.43 -20.01
C THR A 231 6.55 -8.04 -20.11
N CYS A 232 5.95 -7.19 -20.94
CA CYS A 232 6.36 -5.82 -21.11
C CYS A 232 5.35 -4.86 -20.46
N SER A 233 5.86 -3.80 -19.84
CA SER A 233 5.06 -2.74 -19.22
C SER A 233 5.64 -1.37 -19.51
N TRP A 234 4.77 -0.37 -19.61
CA TRP A 234 5.13 1.02 -19.87
C TRP A 234 4.12 1.98 -19.23
N GLU A 235 4.49 3.25 -19.14
CA GLU A 235 3.67 4.29 -18.53
C GLU A 235 3.30 5.39 -19.52
N VAL A 236 2.06 5.84 -19.47
CA VAL A 236 1.53 6.95 -20.28
C VAL A 236 0.70 7.89 -19.41
N LYS A 237 0.63 9.18 -19.80
CA LYS A 237 -0.17 10.17 -19.08
C LYS A 237 -1.66 9.80 -19.18
N LYS A 238 -2.34 9.72 -18.04
CA LYS A 238 -3.76 9.32 -17.94
C LYS A 238 -4.68 10.21 -18.78
N VAL A 239 -4.37 11.50 -18.88
CA VAL A 239 -5.18 12.45 -19.67
C VAL A 239 -5.10 12.21 -21.17
N ILE A 240 -4.10 11.46 -21.65
CA ILE A 240 -3.90 11.19 -23.08
C ILE A 240 -4.59 9.88 -23.49
N THR A 241 -4.77 8.92 -22.57
CA THR A 241 -5.33 7.60 -22.89
C THR A 241 -6.79 7.63 -23.35
N THR A 242 -7.51 8.73 -23.10
CA THR A 242 -8.86 8.96 -23.64
C THR A 242 -8.88 9.32 -25.13
N SER A 243 -7.74 9.71 -25.70
CA SER A 243 -7.65 10.20 -27.08
C SER A 243 -6.64 9.43 -27.93
N VAL A 244 -5.61 8.85 -27.31
CA VAL A 244 -4.58 8.07 -28.00
C VAL A 244 -4.49 6.70 -27.35
N LEU A 245 -4.72 5.66 -28.15
CA LEU A 245 -4.44 4.29 -27.75
C LEU A 245 -2.96 4.00 -28.04
N PHE A 246 -2.29 3.34 -27.10
CA PHE A 246 -0.90 2.91 -27.28
C PHE A 246 -0.89 1.39 -27.45
N GLY A 247 -0.18 0.94 -28.48
CA GLY A 247 0.08 -0.46 -28.75
C GLY A 247 1.55 -0.78 -28.52
N LEU A 248 1.82 -2.02 -28.12
CA LEU A 248 3.17 -2.56 -28.06
C LEU A 248 3.42 -3.41 -29.30
N PHE A 249 4.51 -3.12 -30.00
CA PHE A 249 4.91 -3.78 -31.23
C PHE A 249 6.28 -4.41 -31.02
N PHE A 250 6.46 -5.63 -31.52
CA PHE A 250 7.69 -6.37 -31.32
C PHE A 250 8.16 -7.11 -32.58
N ARG A 251 9.45 -7.38 -32.64
CA ARG A 251 10.09 -8.25 -33.64
C ARG A 251 10.91 -9.30 -32.92
N ALA A 252 10.65 -10.56 -33.20
CA ALA A 252 11.39 -11.69 -32.62
C ALA A 252 12.82 -11.79 -33.18
N THR A 253 13.06 -11.32 -34.40
CA THR A 253 14.40 -11.20 -35.00
C THR A 253 14.47 -9.93 -35.87
N PRO A 254 15.67 -9.43 -36.21
CA PRO A 254 15.79 -8.25 -37.10
C PRO A 254 15.15 -8.43 -38.48
N ALA A 255 15.00 -9.67 -38.95
CA ALA A 255 14.42 -10.03 -40.24
C ALA A 255 12.92 -10.40 -40.18
N SER A 256 12.33 -10.53 -38.99
CA SER A 256 10.91 -10.86 -38.87
C SER A 256 10.05 -9.64 -39.15
N GLU A 257 8.82 -9.90 -39.60
CA GLU A 257 7.79 -8.87 -39.60
C GLU A 257 7.50 -8.40 -38.17
N GLU A 258 6.92 -7.21 -38.07
CA GLU A 258 6.59 -6.59 -36.80
C GLU A 258 5.18 -6.97 -36.39
N GLU A 259 5.02 -7.51 -35.20
CA GLU A 259 3.76 -8.00 -34.66
C GLU A 259 3.23 -7.06 -33.57
N GLU A 260 1.91 -6.94 -33.46
CA GLU A 260 1.24 -6.20 -32.39
C GLU A 260 0.91 -7.16 -31.23
N CYS A 261 1.33 -6.79 -30.01
CA CYS A 261 1.00 -7.53 -28.81
C CYS A 261 -0.44 -7.22 -28.38
N SER A 262 -1.24 -8.27 -28.12
CA SER A 262 -2.60 -8.13 -27.62
C SER A 262 -2.99 -9.30 -26.69
N PRO A 263 -3.86 -9.09 -25.69
CA PRO A 263 -4.47 -7.81 -25.29
C PRO A 263 -3.52 -6.93 -24.45
N VAL A 264 -3.73 -5.61 -24.52
CA VAL A 264 -3.07 -4.65 -23.62
C VAL A 264 -3.92 -4.48 -22.36
N HIS A 265 -3.32 -4.73 -21.21
CA HIS A 265 -3.92 -4.50 -19.89
C HIS A 265 -3.54 -3.13 -19.37
N GLU A 266 -4.47 -2.46 -18.69
CA GLU A 266 -4.23 -1.16 -18.05
C GLU A 266 -4.48 -1.25 -16.54
N LYS A 267 -3.55 -0.68 -15.77
CA LYS A 267 -3.62 -0.56 -14.32
C LYS A 267 -3.50 0.91 -13.94
N THR A 268 -4.51 1.41 -13.22
CA THR A 268 -4.46 2.73 -12.62
C THR A 268 -3.66 2.67 -11.32
N LEU A 269 -2.81 3.67 -11.12
CA LEU A 269 -2.00 3.80 -9.92
C LEU A 269 -2.54 4.98 -9.09
N PRO A 270 -2.63 4.85 -7.76
CA PRO A 270 -3.14 5.92 -6.91
C PRO A 270 -2.18 7.12 -6.88
N HIS A 271 -2.74 8.33 -6.82
CA HIS A 271 -2.01 9.59 -6.66
C HIS A 271 -0.93 9.89 -7.71
N THR A 272 -0.98 9.26 -8.88
CA THR A 272 -0.09 9.56 -10.02
C THR A 272 -0.88 9.97 -11.27
N PRO A 273 -0.39 10.93 -12.06
CA PRO A 273 -1.02 11.35 -13.32
C PRO A 273 -0.78 10.36 -14.48
N TYR A 274 -0.21 9.18 -14.20
CA TYR A 274 0.13 8.16 -15.18
C TYR A 274 -0.64 6.87 -14.93
N VAL A 275 -0.87 6.11 -16.01
CA VAL A 275 -1.38 4.74 -15.97
C VAL A 275 -0.31 3.80 -16.49
N VAL A 276 -0.27 2.59 -15.92
CA VAL A 276 0.63 1.53 -16.38
C VAL A 276 -0.15 0.67 -17.37
N GLN A 277 0.42 0.47 -18.55
CA GLN A 277 -0.08 -0.48 -19.53
C GLN A 277 0.91 -1.62 -19.68
N SER A 278 0.41 -2.83 -19.92
CA SER A 278 1.23 -4.03 -20.05
C SER A 278 0.67 -5.00 -21.07
N CYS A 279 1.57 -5.74 -21.71
CA CYS A 279 1.21 -6.81 -22.65
C CYS A 279 2.21 -7.98 -22.54
N GLU A 280 1.72 -9.18 -22.80
CA GLU A 280 2.48 -10.42 -22.69
C GLU A 280 2.74 -11.01 -24.08
N ILE A 281 4.02 -11.14 -24.43
CA ILE A 281 4.44 -11.71 -25.70
C ILE A 281 4.76 -13.19 -25.49
N PRO A 282 4.14 -14.11 -26.26
CA PRO A 282 4.51 -15.52 -26.24
C PRO A 282 5.87 -15.74 -26.91
N VAL A 283 6.75 -16.50 -26.26
CA VAL A 283 8.11 -16.80 -26.69
C VAL A 283 8.23 -18.29 -26.97
N SER A 284 8.34 -18.68 -28.24
CA SER A 284 8.30 -20.10 -28.65
C SER A 284 9.67 -20.79 -28.65
N ASN A 285 10.77 -20.05 -28.84
CA ASN A 285 12.11 -20.63 -29.00
C ASN A 285 13.21 -19.75 -28.38
N SER A 286 13.28 -19.73 -27.05
CA SER A 286 14.26 -18.94 -26.28
C SER A 286 15.73 -19.28 -26.63
N SER A 287 15.99 -20.49 -27.11
CA SER A 287 17.35 -20.98 -27.45
C SER A 287 17.91 -20.40 -28.75
N SER A 288 17.06 -19.94 -29.68
CA SER A 288 17.48 -19.36 -30.98
C SER A 288 17.09 -17.89 -31.14
N GLN A 289 16.17 -17.39 -30.30
CA GLN A 289 15.65 -16.01 -30.33
C GLN A 289 15.99 -15.29 -29.02
N SER A 290 17.28 -14.96 -28.84
CA SER A 290 17.77 -14.33 -27.62
C SER A 290 17.48 -12.82 -27.55
N GLN A 291 17.11 -12.18 -28.66
CA GLN A 291 16.96 -10.72 -28.73
C GLN A 291 15.67 -10.31 -29.43
N TYR A 292 14.72 -9.80 -28.63
CA TYR A 292 13.50 -9.17 -29.11
C TYR A 292 13.72 -7.66 -29.23
N HIS A 293 13.22 -7.07 -30.32
CA HIS A 293 13.07 -5.62 -30.41
C HIS A 293 11.64 -5.26 -30.04
N VAL A 294 11.46 -4.37 -29.07
CA VAL A 294 10.13 -3.96 -28.58
C VAL A 294 10.02 -2.44 -28.67
N SER A 295 8.87 -1.96 -29.14
CA SER A 295 8.55 -0.54 -29.24
C SER A 295 7.13 -0.28 -28.80
N VAL A 296 6.89 0.88 -28.17
CA VAL A 296 5.56 1.36 -27.82
C VAL A 296 5.28 2.60 -28.62
N ARG A 297 4.14 2.63 -29.31
CA ARG A 297 3.72 3.77 -30.14
C ARG A 297 2.21 3.92 -30.14
N ALA A 298 1.75 5.10 -30.55
CA ALA A 298 0.33 5.35 -30.77
C ALA A 298 -0.20 4.39 -31.84
N LYS A 299 -1.33 3.75 -31.54
CA LYS A 299 -2.07 2.90 -32.46
C LYS A 299 -2.87 3.78 -33.42
N MET A 300 -2.82 3.45 -34.70
CA MET A 300 -3.65 4.08 -35.71
C MET A 300 -5.02 3.41 -35.69
N GLU A 301 -6.04 4.15 -35.26
CA GLU A 301 -7.42 3.69 -35.23
C GLU A 301 -8.15 4.21 -36.47
N GLU A 302 -8.68 3.28 -37.27
CA GLU A 302 -9.44 3.59 -38.47
C GLU A 302 -10.85 3.04 -38.36
N LYS A 303 -11.83 3.84 -38.77
CA LYS A 303 -13.22 3.40 -38.89
C LYS A 303 -13.65 3.49 -40.33
N MET A 304 -13.95 2.35 -40.94
CA MET A 304 -14.58 2.32 -42.26
C MET A 304 -16.01 2.83 -42.15
N ILE A 305 -16.29 3.93 -42.83
CA ILE A 305 -17.65 4.47 -42.98
C ILE A 305 -18.04 4.32 -44.45
N GLU A 306 -18.95 3.38 -44.70
CA GLU A 306 -19.51 3.18 -46.03
C GLU A 306 -20.38 4.38 -46.41
N ALA A 307 -19.84 5.30 -47.21
CA ALA A 307 -20.49 6.56 -47.55
C ALA A 307 -21.91 6.37 -48.13
N TYR A 308 -22.11 5.32 -48.94
CA TYR A 308 -23.41 5.02 -49.56
C TYR A 308 -24.50 4.58 -48.55
N LYS A 309 -24.12 4.17 -47.34
CA LYS A 309 -25.05 3.85 -46.23
C LYS A 309 -25.24 5.01 -45.25
N ASN A 310 -24.41 6.05 -45.32
CA ASN A 310 -24.36 7.15 -44.36
C ASN A 310 -24.72 8.48 -45.03
N ILE A 311 -25.80 8.48 -45.81
CA ILE A 311 -26.26 9.64 -46.57
C ILE A 311 -27.27 10.44 -45.75
N GLN A 312 -26.96 11.70 -45.46
CA GLN A 312 -27.92 12.66 -44.90
C GLN A 312 -28.29 13.68 -45.98
N VAL A 313 -29.47 13.49 -46.59
CA VAL A 313 -30.00 14.46 -47.56
C VAL A 313 -30.45 15.74 -46.84
N LEU A 314 -30.28 16.88 -47.51
CA LEU A 314 -30.80 18.16 -47.03
C LEU A 314 -32.34 18.12 -46.96
N PRO A 315 -32.95 18.83 -46.00
CA PRO A 315 -34.41 18.89 -45.89
C PRO A 315 -35.03 19.49 -47.16
N PRO A 316 -36.22 19.04 -47.60
CA PRO A 316 -36.89 19.58 -48.78
C PRO A 316 -37.10 21.09 -48.68
N ALA A 317 -36.79 21.81 -49.76
CA ALA A 317 -36.92 23.27 -49.80
C ALA A 317 -38.34 23.71 -50.19
N ASN A 318 -38.73 24.91 -49.78
CA ASN A 318 -39.98 25.56 -50.21
C ASN A 318 -41.23 24.69 -50.02
N VAL A 319 -41.38 24.11 -48.83
CA VAL A 319 -42.61 23.39 -48.47
C VAL A 319 -43.76 24.40 -48.40
N SER A 320 -44.76 24.25 -49.26
CA SER A 320 -45.93 25.14 -49.30
C SER A 320 -47.21 24.33 -49.49
N VAL A 321 -48.33 24.85 -48.98
CA VAL A 321 -49.67 24.28 -49.16
C VAL A 321 -50.51 25.22 -50.01
N THR A 322 -51.18 24.70 -51.02
CA THR A 322 -52.12 25.45 -51.88
C THR A 322 -53.48 24.76 -51.88
N ALA A 323 -54.57 25.53 -51.75
CA ALA A 323 -55.93 25.01 -51.90
C ALA A 323 -56.30 24.96 -53.39
N THR A 324 -56.85 23.84 -53.85
CA THR A 324 -57.33 23.67 -55.23
C THR A 324 -58.79 24.08 -55.34
N ASP A 325 -59.24 24.38 -56.57
CA ASP A 325 -60.63 24.81 -56.86
C ASP A 325 -61.69 23.77 -56.45
N ASN A 326 -61.27 22.52 -56.23
CA ASN A 326 -62.10 21.38 -55.84
C ASN A 326 -62.16 21.13 -54.32
N GLN A 327 -61.79 22.10 -53.47
CA GLN A 327 -61.72 21.96 -52.00
C GLN A 327 -60.67 20.95 -51.49
N GLU A 328 -59.66 20.60 -52.30
CA GLU A 328 -58.54 19.76 -51.85
C GLU A 328 -57.32 20.62 -51.47
N TYR A 329 -56.45 20.10 -50.61
CA TYR A 329 -55.20 20.75 -50.24
C TYR A 329 -54.01 20.02 -50.86
N GLU A 330 -53.15 20.75 -51.55
CA GLU A 330 -51.96 20.20 -52.19
C GLU A 330 -50.71 20.68 -51.47
N LEU A 331 -49.90 19.72 -50.99
CA LEU A 331 -48.60 19.98 -50.38
C LEU A 331 -47.51 19.84 -51.45
N ARG A 332 -46.72 20.90 -51.63
CA ARG A 332 -45.62 20.95 -52.61
C ARG A 332 -44.30 21.18 -51.89
N TRP A 333 -43.24 20.55 -52.37
CA TRP A 333 -41.86 20.82 -51.94
C TRP A 333 -40.91 20.69 -53.13
N LYS A 334 -39.75 21.33 -53.02
CA LYS A 334 -38.66 21.22 -53.98
C LYS A 334 -37.66 20.18 -53.49
N LYS A 335 -37.48 19.12 -54.28
CA LYS A 335 -36.41 18.14 -54.06
C LYS A 335 -35.04 18.74 -54.33
N HIS A 336 -34.04 18.29 -53.56
CA HIS A 336 -32.65 18.62 -53.87
C HIS A 336 -32.13 17.72 -54.99
N LYS A 337 -31.47 18.32 -55.98
CA LYS A 337 -30.86 17.58 -57.09
C LYS A 337 -29.60 16.88 -56.58
N LEU A 338 -29.62 15.55 -56.60
CA LEU A 338 -28.44 14.73 -56.37
C LEU A 338 -27.64 14.61 -57.67
N ASN A 339 -26.31 14.46 -57.57
CA ASN A 339 -25.43 14.30 -58.74
C ASN A 339 -25.70 12.99 -59.49
N TYR A 340 -26.26 11.99 -58.82
CA TYR A 340 -26.58 10.68 -59.37
C TYR A 340 -28.09 10.54 -59.51
N SER A 341 -28.56 10.41 -60.75
CA SER A 341 -29.99 10.34 -61.08
C SER A 341 -30.65 9.02 -60.67
N PHE A 342 -29.88 7.96 -60.45
CA PHE A 342 -30.38 6.64 -60.05
C PHE A 342 -30.67 6.52 -58.55
N ILE A 343 -30.39 7.55 -57.74
CA ILE A 343 -30.68 7.55 -56.31
C ILE A 343 -32.11 8.05 -56.08
N THR A 344 -33.00 7.13 -55.76
CA THR A 344 -34.42 7.44 -55.45
C THR A 344 -34.53 8.16 -54.11
N GLN A 345 -35.31 9.25 -54.09
CA GLN A 345 -35.60 10.00 -52.85
C GLN A 345 -37.02 9.68 -52.39
N ARG A 346 -37.15 9.29 -51.12
CA ARG A 346 -38.44 9.02 -50.48
C ARG A 346 -38.75 10.11 -49.47
N TYR A 347 -39.99 10.56 -49.43
CA TYR A 347 -40.42 11.64 -48.56
C TYR A 347 -41.41 11.13 -47.53
N GLN A 348 -41.27 11.62 -46.31
CA GLN A 348 -42.23 11.38 -45.24
C GLN A 348 -42.89 12.71 -44.89
N VAL A 349 -44.21 12.76 -45.06
CA VAL A 349 -45.03 13.92 -44.76
C VAL A 349 -45.82 13.67 -43.48
N LYS A 350 -45.87 14.68 -42.62
CA LYS A 350 -46.66 14.67 -41.38
C LYS A 350 -47.43 15.98 -41.29
N TYR A 351 -48.73 15.89 -40.99
CA TYR A 351 -49.58 17.03 -40.70
C TYR A 351 -50.52 16.70 -39.53
N TRP A 352 -51.03 17.74 -38.88
CA TRP A 352 -51.95 17.64 -37.75
C TRP A 352 -52.79 18.91 -37.64
N GLU A 353 -53.93 18.83 -36.98
CA GLU A 353 -54.78 19.98 -36.65
C GLU A 353 -54.16 20.76 -35.48
N ASN A 354 -54.13 22.09 -35.59
CA ASN A 354 -53.53 22.91 -34.55
C ASN A 354 -54.27 22.71 -33.22
N ASN A 355 -53.55 22.45 -32.12
CA ASN A 355 -54.06 22.08 -30.79
C ASN A 355 -54.67 20.65 -30.62
N ARG A 356 -54.54 19.75 -31.60
CA ARG A 356 -54.82 18.30 -31.43
C ARG A 356 -53.71 17.46 -32.07
N PRO A 357 -52.88 16.75 -31.28
CA PRO A 357 -51.68 16.07 -31.79
C PRO A 357 -51.97 14.70 -32.43
N GLU A 358 -53.19 14.44 -32.92
CA GLU A 358 -53.46 13.19 -33.63
C GLU A 358 -52.76 13.22 -35.00
N LYS A 359 -51.88 12.24 -35.19
CA LYS A 359 -50.77 12.32 -36.15
C LYS A 359 -51.09 11.51 -37.38
N VAL A 360 -51.38 12.16 -38.51
CA VAL A 360 -51.52 11.46 -39.79
C VAL A 360 -50.19 11.49 -40.54
N THR A 361 -49.62 10.32 -40.83
CA THR A 361 -48.32 10.17 -41.49
C THR A 361 -48.50 9.51 -42.85
N TYR A 362 -48.05 10.18 -43.91
CA TYR A 362 -48.01 9.62 -45.26
C TYR A 362 -46.56 9.42 -45.69
N LYS A 363 -46.27 8.25 -46.28
CA LYS A 363 -44.99 7.98 -46.94
C LYS A 363 -45.23 8.10 -48.44
N VAL A 364 -44.46 8.96 -49.10
CA VAL A 364 -44.53 9.19 -50.54
C VAL A 364 -43.22 8.69 -51.14
N GLU A 365 -43.33 7.66 -51.98
CA GLU A 365 -42.21 7.18 -52.80
C GLU A 365 -42.39 7.74 -54.21
N GLU A 366 -41.47 8.59 -54.66
CA GLU A 366 -41.38 8.95 -56.07
C GLU A 366 -40.27 8.09 -56.69
N SER A 367 -40.64 7.24 -57.65
CA SER A 367 -39.73 6.39 -58.42
C SER A 367 -38.82 7.19 -59.35
#